data_AF-A0A3C1K5X6-F1
#
_entry.id   AF-A0A3C1K5X6-F1
#
_cell.length_a   1.000
_cell.length_b   1.000
_cell.length_c   1.000
_cell.angle_alpha   90.00
_cell.angle_beta   90.00
_cell.angle_gamma   90.00
#
_symmetry.space_group_name_H-M   'P 1'
#
loop_
_entity.id
_entity.type
_entity.pdbx_description
1 polymer ?
#
loop_
_entity_poly.entity_id
_entity_poly.type
_entity_poly.pdbx_seq_one_letter_code
_entity_poly.pdbx_strand_id
1 'polypeptide(L)'
;MSINDDFKEIMDYAHFWNWLPDWGVVQEVYQSFPNSFSVLTPFAYAYLEELIRSTTSEYGIEVLDDLGKPKRRKVGIRLINLAISENNNNLDYIVLLEKAKAYFSLSKPTDAGDNRNNVVHGYMHPRFWDKESFERLLHDIATLSKYSKF
;
A
#
# COMPACT_ATOMS: atom_id res chain seq x y z
N MET A 1 1.11 -4.84 -18.20
CA MET A 1 1.04 -3.38 -18.37
C MET A 1 2.44 -2.84 -18.46
N SER A 2 2.64 -1.72 -19.13
CA SER A 2 3.87 -0.94 -18.96
C SER A 2 3.79 -0.16 -17.66
N ILE A 3 4.93 0.29 -17.14
CA ILE A 3 4.95 1.11 -15.91
C ILE A 3 4.13 2.41 -16.05
N ASN A 4 4.04 2.97 -17.26
CA ASN A 4 3.21 4.15 -17.53
C ASN A 4 1.71 3.82 -17.47
N ASP A 5 1.31 2.62 -17.89
CA ASP A 5 -0.08 2.17 -17.75
C ASP A 5 -0.41 1.94 -16.27
N ASP A 6 0.53 1.38 -15.50
CA ASP A 6 0.36 1.19 -14.06
C ASP A 6 0.19 2.55 -13.35
N PHE A 7 1.02 3.56 -13.66
CA PHE A 7 0.84 4.92 -13.12
C PHE A 7 -0.53 5.51 -13.48
N LYS A 8 -0.93 5.39 -14.75
CA LYS A 8 -2.23 5.90 -15.20
C LYS A 8 -3.38 5.23 -14.45
N GLU A 9 -3.37 3.90 -14.34
CA GLU A 9 -4.39 3.14 -13.63
C GLU A 9 -4.47 3.56 -12.15
N ILE A 10 -3.33 3.72 -11.47
CA ILE A 10 -3.30 4.19 -10.08
C ILE A 10 -3.92 5.58 -9.97
N MET A 11 -3.53 6.50 -10.86
CA MET A 11 -4.02 7.88 -10.86
C MET A 11 -5.51 7.99 -11.18
N ASP A 12 -6.02 7.16 -12.10
CA ASP A 12 -7.45 7.14 -12.49
C ASP A 12 -8.36 6.77 -11.29
N TYR A 13 -7.83 6.06 -10.30
CA TYR A 13 -8.56 5.64 -9.09
C TYR A 13 -8.07 6.30 -7.79
N ALA A 14 -7.04 7.14 -7.82
CA ALA A 14 -6.52 7.80 -6.63
C ALA A 14 -7.47 8.89 -6.13
N HIS A 15 -7.55 9.09 -4.80
CA HIS A 15 -8.30 10.22 -4.25
C HIS A 15 -7.75 11.55 -4.81
N PHE A 16 -8.61 12.32 -5.47
CA PHE A 16 -8.23 13.52 -6.23
C PHE A 16 -7.44 14.55 -5.40
N TRP A 17 -7.79 14.74 -4.13
CA TRP A 17 -7.13 15.74 -3.27
C TRP A 17 -5.99 15.20 -2.41
N ASN A 18 -6.03 13.90 -2.08
CA ASN A 18 -5.14 13.35 -1.04
C ASN A 18 -3.98 12.57 -1.63
N TRP A 19 -4.14 12.04 -2.85
CA TRP A 19 -3.17 11.09 -3.42
C TRP A 19 -2.82 11.38 -4.87
N LEU A 20 -3.78 11.84 -5.69
CA LEU A 20 -3.53 12.09 -7.11
C LEU A 20 -2.36 13.08 -7.37
N PRO A 21 -2.24 14.21 -6.65
CA PRO A 21 -1.13 15.15 -6.87
C PRO A 21 0.23 14.50 -6.58
N ASP A 22 0.30 13.72 -5.49
CA ASP A 22 1.54 13.04 -5.09
C ASP A 22 1.93 11.95 -6.10
N TRP A 23 0.96 11.19 -6.62
CA TRP A 23 1.21 10.22 -7.69
C TRP A 23 1.74 10.87 -8.97
N GLY A 24 1.26 12.07 -9.31
CA GLY A 24 1.83 12.86 -10.41
C GLY A 24 3.31 13.19 -10.19
N VAL A 25 3.68 13.58 -8.96
CA VAL A 25 5.08 13.83 -8.59
C VAL A 25 5.91 12.55 -8.63
N VAL A 26 5.39 11.43 -8.13
CA VAL A 26 6.07 10.12 -8.19
C VAL A 26 6.36 9.73 -9.63
N GLN A 27 5.38 9.89 -10.53
CA GLN A 27 5.56 9.61 -11.95
C GLN A 27 6.64 10.51 -12.57
N GLU A 28 6.59 11.82 -12.33
CA GLU A 28 7.56 12.78 -12.85
C GLU A 28 8.99 12.48 -12.37
N VAL A 29 9.16 12.22 -11.08
CA VAL A 29 10.46 11.88 -10.47
C VAL A 29 10.99 10.57 -11.05
N TYR A 30 10.13 9.55 -11.18
CA TYR A 30 10.57 8.24 -11.69
C TYR A 30 10.97 8.29 -13.17
N GLN A 31 10.20 9.01 -13.99
CA GLN A 31 10.50 9.20 -15.41
C GLN A 31 11.77 10.03 -15.62
N SER A 32 12.00 11.03 -14.78
CA SER A 32 13.20 11.88 -14.84
C SER A 32 14.45 11.17 -14.30
N PHE A 33 14.27 10.37 -13.25
CA PHE A 33 15.35 9.68 -12.53
C PHE A 33 14.97 8.21 -12.30
N PRO A 34 15.20 7.30 -13.26
CA PRO A 34 14.78 5.89 -13.12
C PRO A 34 15.43 5.13 -11.95
N ASN A 35 16.51 5.66 -11.37
CA ASN A 35 17.17 5.13 -10.17
C ASN A 35 16.55 5.61 -8.84
N SER A 36 15.50 6.43 -8.91
CA SER A 36 14.78 6.94 -7.72
C SER A 36 13.87 5.90 -7.05
N PHE A 37 13.74 4.69 -7.62
CA PHE A 37 12.86 3.63 -7.11
C PHE A 37 13.00 3.43 -5.59
N SER A 38 14.20 3.39 -5.04
CA SER A 38 14.41 3.12 -3.60
C SER A 38 13.91 4.26 -2.70
N VAL A 39 13.85 5.48 -3.22
CA VAL A 39 13.31 6.67 -2.55
C VAL A 39 11.78 6.70 -2.64
N LEU A 40 11.23 6.20 -3.74
CA LEU A 40 9.79 6.18 -4.02
C LEU A 40 9.07 4.96 -3.41
N THR A 41 9.77 3.84 -3.21
CA THR A 41 9.21 2.61 -2.64
C THR A 41 8.49 2.82 -1.30
N PRO A 42 9.05 3.55 -0.31
CA PRO A 42 8.34 3.81 0.94
C PRO A 42 7.00 4.53 0.76
N PHE A 43 6.91 5.48 -0.18
CA PHE A 43 5.65 6.14 -0.51
C PHE A 43 4.65 5.15 -1.10
N ALA A 44 5.08 4.32 -2.05
CA ALA A 44 4.20 3.30 -2.66
C ALA A 44 3.62 2.32 -1.61
N TYR A 45 4.41 1.93 -0.61
CA TYR A 45 3.91 1.11 0.52
C TYR A 45 2.87 1.85 1.37
N ALA A 46 3.10 3.13 1.67
CA ALA A 46 2.14 3.93 2.42
C ALA A 46 0.80 4.04 1.66
N TYR A 47 0.86 4.28 0.35
CA TYR A 47 -0.33 4.29 -0.49
C TYR A 47 -1.02 2.92 -0.55
N LEU A 48 -0.29 1.82 -0.70
CA LEU A 48 -0.88 0.47 -0.69
C LEU A 48 -1.67 0.22 0.59
N GLU A 49 -1.13 0.62 1.75
CA GLU A 49 -1.84 0.48 3.02
C GLU A 49 -3.13 1.29 3.06
N GLU A 50 -3.10 2.54 2.60
CA GLU A 50 -4.28 3.42 2.56
C GLU A 50 -5.31 2.99 1.50
N LEU A 51 -4.86 2.49 0.35
CA LEU A 51 -5.71 1.88 -0.67
C LEU A 51 -6.50 0.71 -0.09
N ILE A 52 -5.83 -0.24 0.57
CA ILE A 52 -6.49 -1.38 1.22
C ILE A 52 -7.44 -0.86 2.32
N ARG A 53 -6.99 0.10 3.13
CA ARG A 53 -7.78 0.68 4.22
C ARG A 53 -9.06 1.34 3.74
N SER A 54 -9.05 2.00 2.59
CA SER A 54 -10.25 2.62 2.00
C SER A 54 -11.41 1.62 1.86
N THR A 55 -11.10 0.33 1.71
CA THR A 55 -12.10 -0.74 1.59
C THR A 55 -12.62 -1.28 2.92
N THR A 56 -12.23 -0.67 4.03
CA THR A 56 -12.54 -1.15 5.39
C THR A 56 -13.29 -0.11 6.21
N SER A 57 -13.91 -0.57 7.30
CA SER A 57 -14.54 0.26 8.33
C SER A 57 -13.56 1.18 9.08
N GLU A 58 -12.24 1.01 8.91
CA GLU A 58 -11.22 1.84 9.57
C GLU A 58 -10.64 2.93 8.66
N TYR A 59 -11.29 3.23 7.52
CA TYR A 59 -10.99 4.41 6.71
C TYR A 59 -11.56 5.69 7.35
N GLY A 60 -10.79 6.78 7.32
CA GLY A 60 -11.17 8.07 7.92
C GLY A 60 -9.97 8.81 8.53
N ILE A 61 -10.18 10.01 9.08
CA ILE A 61 -9.15 10.80 9.77
C ILE A 61 -9.03 10.37 11.24
N GLU A 62 -10.15 10.12 11.90
CA GLU A 62 -10.20 9.57 13.26
C GLU A 62 -11.02 8.27 13.26
N VAL A 63 -10.49 7.24 13.89
CA VAL A 63 -11.22 5.99 14.13
C VAL A 63 -11.50 5.95 15.62
N LEU A 64 -12.78 6.00 15.99
CA LEU A 64 -13.21 5.98 17.38
C LEU A 64 -13.72 4.59 17.77
N ASP A 65 -13.64 4.25 19.06
CA ASP A 65 -14.35 3.11 19.62
C ASP A 65 -15.83 3.45 19.91
N ASP A 66 -16.60 2.48 20.38
CA ASP A 66 -18.02 2.65 20.69
C ASP A 66 -18.29 3.68 21.81
N LEU A 67 -17.24 4.11 22.53
CA LEU A 67 -17.28 5.12 23.58
C LEU A 67 -16.79 6.50 23.09
N GLY A 68 -16.52 6.64 21.78
CA GLY A 68 -16.03 7.88 21.18
C GLY A 68 -14.55 8.17 21.47
N LYS A 69 -13.77 7.19 21.93
CA LYS A 69 -12.33 7.36 22.20
C LYS A 69 -11.49 6.96 21.00
N PRO A 70 -10.33 7.61 20.76
CA PRO A 70 -9.42 7.23 19.69
C PRO A 70 -9.00 5.76 19.78
N LYS A 71 -9.25 5.02 18.70
CA LYS A 71 -8.92 3.61 18.55
C LYS A 71 -7.69 3.47 17.65
N ARG A 72 -6.77 2.58 18.04
CA ARG A 72 -5.64 2.21 17.18
C ARG A 72 -6.15 1.43 15.97
N ARG A 73 -5.77 1.90 14.78
CA ARG A 73 -6.05 1.21 13.52
C ARG A 73 -5.27 -0.09 13.40
N LYS A 74 -5.84 -1.04 12.69
CA LYS A 74 -5.15 -2.24 12.21
C LYS A 74 -4.20 -1.83 11.09
N VAL A 75 -3.00 -2.39 11.13
CA VAL A 75 -1.93 -2.17 10.17
C VAL A 75 -1.36 -3.53 9.74
N GLY A 76 -0.63 -3.56 8.64
CA GLY A 76 -0.02 -4.79 8.12
C GLY A 76 -1.02 -5.92 7.89
N ILE A 77 -0.66 -7.15 8.27
CA ILE A 77 -1.51 -8.34 8.12
C ILE A 77 -2.89 -8.17 8.78
N ARG A 78 -2.99 -7.43 9.89
CA ARG A 78 -4.28 -7.20 10.56
C ARG A 78 -5.22 -6.36 9.72
N LEU A 79 -4.69 -5.41 8.94
CA LEU A 79 -5.48 -4.63 8.00
C LEU A 79 -5.97 -5.50 6.85
N ILE A 80 -5.09 -6.31 6.27
CA ILE A 80 -5.47 -7.19 5.15
C ILE A 80 -6.55 -8.16 5.57
N ASN A 81 -6.41 -8.79 6.75
CA ASN A 81 -7.43 -9.71 7.26
C ASN A 81 -8.77 -9.00 7.50
N LEU A 82 -8.76 -7.73 7.94
CA LEU A 82 -9.98 -6.92 8.06
C LEU A 82 -10.62 -6.71 6.67
N ALA A 83 -9.83 -6.26 5.69
CA ALA A 83 -10.30 -6.02 4.33
C ALA A 83 -10.89 -7.29 3.69
N ILE A 84 -10.26 -8.46 3.88
CA ILE A 84 -10.79 -9.75 3.43
C ILE A 84 -12.13 -10.07 4.10
N SER A 85 -12.23 -9.86 5.43
CA SER A 85 -13.46 -10.17 6.17
C SER A 85 -14.64 -9.29 5.78
N GLU A 86 -14.39 -8.00 5.50
CA GLU A 86 -15.43 -7.02 5.19
C GLU A 86 -15.80 -6.98 3.70
N ASN A 87 -15.00 -7.59 2.82
CA ASN A 87 -15.26 -7.69 1.38
C ASN A 87 -15.43 -9.15 0.93
N ASN A 88 -15.97 -10.01 1.79
CA ASN A 88 -16.13 -11.46 1.58
C ASN A 88 -16.99 -11.84 0.35
N ASN A 89 -17.73 -10.90 -0.22
CA ASN A 89 -18.56 -11.06 -1.41
C ASN A 89 -17.82 -10.78 -2.73
N ASN A 90 -16.58 -10.30 -2.68
CA ASN A 90 -15.77 -9.96 -3.86
C ASN A 90 -14.54 -10.88 -3.96
N LEU A 91 -14.74 -12.05 -4.59
CA LEU A 91 -13.70 -13.09 -4.70
C LEU A 91 -12.44 -12.59 -5.44
N ASP A 92 -12.60 -11.79 -6.50
CA ASP A 92 -11.47 -11.27 -7.27
C ASP A 92 -10.60 -10.34 -6.42
N TYR A 93 -11.22 -9.48 -5.61
CA TYR A 93 -10.49 -8.61 -4.69
C TYR A 93 -9.77 -9.40 -3.59
N ILE A 94 -10.43 -10.41 -3.02
CA ILE A 94 -9.83 -11.28 -1.98
C ILE A 94 -8.57 -11.96 -2.50
N VAL A 95 -8.59 -12.48 -3.73
CA VAL A 95 -7.40 -13.11 -4.34
C VAL A 95 -6.22 -12.13 -4.43
N LEU A 96 -6.49 -10.86 -4.74
CA LEU A 96 -5.45 -9.83 -4.78
C LEU A 96 -4.96 -9.46 -3.37
N LEU A 97 -5.84 -9.37 -2.38
CA LEU A 97 -5.47 -9.13 -0.98
C LEU A 97 -4.62 -10.25 -0.40
N GLU A 98 -4.92 -11.51 -0.71
CA GLU A 98 -4.10 -12.66 -0.31
C GLU A 98 -2.70 -12.59 -0.89
N LYS A 99 -2.55 -12.18 -2.16
CA LYS A 99 -1.24 -11.93 -2.78
C LYS A 99 -0.52 -10.77 -2.07
N ALA A 100 -1.23 -9.69 -1.76
CA ALA A 100 -0.67 -8.51 -1.10
C ALA A 100 -0.11 -8.81 0.31
N LYS A 101 -0.51 -9.90 0.97
CA LYS A 101 0.10 -10.31 2.26
C LYS A 101 1.62 -10.44 2.20
N ALA A 102 2.19 -10.78 1.04
CA ALA A 102 3.64 -10.86 0.86
C ALA A 102 4.35 -9.53 1.22
N TYR A 103 3.72 -8.39 0.91
CA TYR A 103 4.24 -7.05 1.18
C TYR A 103 4.27 -6.69 2.67
N PHE A 104 3.45 -7.37 3.47
CA PHE A 104 3.33 -7.17 4.92
C PHE A 104 3.84 -8.36 5.71
N SER A 105 4.63 -9.23 5.06
CA SER A 105 5.27 -10.37 5.73
C SER A 105 6.11 -9.89 6.92
N LEU A 106 6.12 -10.73 7.96
CA LEU A 106 6.81 -10.41 9.20
C LEU A 106 8.32 -10.59 9.05
N SER A 107 9.07 -9.70 9.67
CA SER A 107 10.50 -9.82 9.88
C SER A 107 10.84 -11.13 10.57
N LYS A 108 11.90 -11.80 10.13
CA LYS A 108 12.44 -12.96 10.87
C LYS A 108 13.04 -12.48 12.19
N PRO A 109 13.11 -13.32 13.23
CA PRO A 109 13.79 -12.96 14.49
C PRO A 109 15.26 -12.54 14.32
N THR A 110 15.88 -12.92 13.19
CA THR A 110 17.25 -12.55 12.81
C THR A 110 17.36 -11.17 12.17
N ASP A 111 16.24 -10.57 11.80
CA ASP A 111 16.20 -9.26 11.15
C ASP A 111 16.28 -8.20 12.25
N ALA A 112 17.51 -7.78 12.57
CA ALA A 112 17.81 -6.84 13.64
C ALA A 112 17.36 -5.42 13.26
N GLY A 113 16.12 -5.07 13.57
CA GLY A 113 15.58 -3.71 13.58
C GLY A 113 14.60 -3.54 14.74
N ASP A 114 14.59 -2.40 15.42
CA ASP A 114 13.53 -2.08 16.38
C ASP A 114 12.23 -1.81 15.60
N ASN A 115 11.33 -2.79 15.62
CA ASN A 115 10.34 -3.00 14.58
C ASN A 115 9.08 -2.13 14.73
N ARG A 116 8.82 -1.25 13.76
CA ARG A 116 7.50 -0.62 13.53
C ARG A 116 6.51 -1.67 13.00
N ASN A 117 5.99 -2.53 13.87
CA ASN A 117 5.01 -3.60 13.57
C ASN A 117 5.54 -4.80 12.75
N ASN A 118 6.85 -5.03 12.74
CA ASN A 118 7.51 -6.20 12.13
C ASN A 118 7.29 -6.37 10.60
N VAL A 119 6.88 -5.36 9.83
CA VAL A 119 6.74 -5.51 8.38
C VAL A 119 8.08 -5.25 7.67
N VAL A 120 8.45 -6.11 6.71
CA VAL A 120 9.76 -6.07 6.00
C VAL A 120 10.10 -4.69 5.44
N HIS A 121 9.13 -4.02 4.83
CA HIS A 121 9.34 -2.71 4.22
C HIS A 121 9.54 -1.56 5.25
N GLY A 122 9.23 -1.80 6.52
CA GLY A 122 9.37 -0.81 7.60
C GLY A 122 10.78 -0.66 8.16
N TYR A 123 11.70 -1.58 7.84
CA TYR A 123 13.11 -1.54 8.28
C TYR A 123 14.12 -1.88 7.17
N MET A 124 13.65 -2.22 5.96
CA MET A 124 14.54 -2.51 4.83
C MET A 124 15.36 -1.27 4.45
N HIS A 125 16.68 -1.41 4.46
CA HIS A 125 17.57 -0.33 4.04
C HIS A 125 17.40 -0.04 2.53
N PRO A 126 17.38 1.23 2.08
CA PRO A 126 17.11 1.59 0.69
C PRO A 126 17.98 0.87 -0.36
N ARG A 127 19.19 0.49 0.01
CA ARG A 127 20.14 -0.27 -0.81
C ARG A 127 19.63 -1.66 -1.24
N PHE A 128 18.67 -2.22 -0.52
CA PHE A 128 18.11 -3.56 -0.81
C PHE A 128 16.83 -3.52 -1.64
N TRP A 129 16.31 -2.33 -1.94
CA TRP A 129 15.29 -2.19 -2.97
C TRP A 129 15.95 -2.27 -4.33
N ASP A 130 15.26 -2.90 -5.27
CA ASP A 130 15.63 -2.91 -6.68
C ASP A 130 14.48 -2.36 -7.53
N LYS A 131 14.77 -2.13 -8.80
CA LYS A 131 13.80 -1.53 -9.72
C LYS A 131 12.62 -2.46 -9.94
N GLU A 132 12.89 -3.75 -10.10
CA GLU A 132 11.91 -4.78 -10.43
C GLU A 132 10.89 -4.99 -9.30
N SER A 133 11.31 -4.92 -8.04
CA SER A 133 10.44 -4.99 -6.87
C SER A 133 9.57 -3.74 -6.74
N PHE A 134 10.10 -2.55 -7.03
CA PHE A 134 9.33 -1.32 -7.07
C PHE A 134 8.26 -1.34 -8.18
N GLU A 135 8.64 -1.67 -9.42
CA GLU A 135 7.69 -1.75 -10.53
C GLU A 135 6.63 -2.83 -10.30
N ARG A 136 7.00 -3.97 -9.69
CA ARG A 136 6.02 -5.01 -9.29
C ARG A 136 5.04 -4.49 -8.24
N LEU A 137 5.52 -3.75 -7.24
CA LEU A 137 4.66 -3.12 -6.24
C LEU A 137 3.67 -2.16 -6.91
N LEU A 138 4.12 -1.30 -7.84
CA LEU A 138 3.24 -0.41 -8.59
C LEU A 138 2.23 -1.18 -9.43
N HIS A 139 2.65 -2.24 -10.11
CA HIS A 139 1.74 -3.09 -10.86
C HIS A 139 0.65 -3.70 -9.97
N ASP A 140 1.02 -4.24 -8.80
CA ASP A 140 0.04 -4.80 -7.87
C ASP A 140 -0.90 -3.72 -7.30
N ILE A 141 -0.39 -2.53 -6.98
CA ILE A 141 -1.22 -1.38 -6.59
C ILE A 141 -2.19 -1.01 -7.72
N ALA A 142 -1.75 -0.94 -8.97
CA ALA A 142 -2.59 -0.66 -10.12
C ALA A 142 -3.73 -1.69 -10.22
N THR A 143 -3.44 -2.98 -10.08
CA THR A 143 -4.49 -4.03 -10.12
C THR A 143 -5.50 -3.94 -8.97
N LEU A 144 -5.08 -3.44 -7.81
CA LEU A 144 -5.93 -3.21 -6.63
C LEU A 144 -6.74 -1.90 -6.73
N SER A 145 -6.26 -0.92 -7.49
CA SER A 145 -6.75 0.47 -7.47
C SER A 145 -8.24 0.59 -7.83
N LYS A 146 -8.74 -0.23 -8.75
CA LYS A 146 -10.16 -0.27 -9.13
C LYS A 146 -11.14 -0.65 -8.00
N TYR A 147 -10.63 -1.22 -6.90
CA TYR A 147 -11.44 -1.56 -5.72
C TYR A 147 -11.39 -0.48 -4.64
N SER A 148 -10.63 0.60 -4.84
CA SER A 148 -10.59 1.73 -3.92
C SER A 148 -11.98 2.27 -3.63
N LYS A 149 -12.18 2.77 -2.40
CA LYS A 149 -13.42 3.43 -1.97
C LYS A 149 -13.10 4.80 -1.34
N PHE A 150 -12.15 5.50 -1.96
CA PHE A 150 -11.74 6.84 -1.55
C PHE A 150 -12.89 7.84 -1.55
#